data_AF-A0A2H0P1V8-F1
#
_entry.id   AF-A0A2H0P1V8-F1
#
_cell.length_a   1.000
_cell.length_b   1.000
_cell.length_c   1.000
_cell.angle_alpha   90.00
_cell.angle_beta   90.00
_cell.angle_gamma   90.00
#
_symmetry.space_group_name_H-M   'P 1'
#
loop_
_entity.id
_entity.type
_entity.pdbx_description
1 polymer ?
#
loop_
_entity_poly.entity_id
_entity_poly.type
_entity_poly.pdbx_seq_one_letter_code
_entity_poly.pdbx_strand_id
1 'polypeptide(L)'
;MGPMRAPIPDDWAGLPVVSAATMRALDRAASDVHGVLALDLMENAGKAVAAECTVFLAEKGLSLAQSRVVVCCGRGANGGDGLVAARYLAEGGA
;
A
#
# COMPACT_ATOMS: atom_id res chain seq x y z
N MET A 1 -20.97 -9.13 -21.55
CA MET A 1 -19.55 -8.81 -21.81
C MET A 1 -19.17 -7.73 -20.80
N GLY A 2 -18.37 -8.05 -19.79
CA GLY A 2 -17.99 -7.07 -18.75
C GLY A 2 -17.11 -5.97 -19.34
N PRO A 3 -16.99 -4.80 -18.69
CA PRO A 3 -16.13 -3.74 -19.18
C PRO A 3 -14.69 -4.26 -19.29
N MET A 4 -14.08 -4.07 -20.45
CA MET A 4 -12.67 -4.36 -20.67
C MET A 4 -11.86 -3.49 -19.71
N ARG A 5 -10.98 -4.10 -18.91
CA ARG A 5 -10.08 -3.33 -18.03
C ARG A 5 -9.25 -2.39 -18.89
N ALA A 6 -9.13 -1.14 -18.45
CA ALA A 6 -8.21 -0.20 -19.06
C ALA A 6 -6.79 -0.81 -19.07
N PRO A 7 -6.00 -0.59 -20.13
CA PRO A 7 -4.61 -1.03 -20.15
C PRO A 7 -3.85 -0.39 -18.99
N ILE A 8 -2.92 -1.15 -18.41
CA ILE A 8 -2.02 -0.64 -17.39
C ILE A 8 -1.09 0.37 -18.09
N PRO A 9 -0.93 1.59 -17.56
CA PRO A 9 -0.05 2.58 -18.17
C PRO A 9 1.43 2.16 -18.04
N ASP A 10 2.29 2.67 -18.91
CA ASP A 10 3.73 2.42 -18.85
C ASP A 10 4.43 3.26 -17.77
N ASP A 11 3.80 4.34 -17.32
CA ASP A 11 4.30 5.25 -16.28
C ASP A 11 3.20 5.67 -15.28
N TRP A 12 3.63 6.05 -14.08
CA TRP A 12 2.81 6.65 -13.04
C TRP A 12 3.61 7.71 -12.30
N ALA A 13 3.12 8.96 -12.32
CA ALA A 13 3.77 10.11 -11.66
C ALA A 13 5.26 10.29 -12.05
N GLY A 14 5.61 10.01 -13.31
CA GLY A 14 6.98 10.12 -13.81
C GLY A 14 7.89 8.93 -13.48
N LEU A 15 7.36 7.87 -12.85
CA LEU A 15 8.07 6.62 -12.60
C LEU A 15 7.56 5.51 -13.52
N PRO A 16 8.43 4.58 -13.96
CA PRO A 16 7.99 3.46 -14.78
C PRO A 16 7.07 2.52 -14.01
N VAL A 17 6.00 2.06 -14.63
CA VAL A 17 5.21 0.95 -14.11
C VAL A 17 5.95 -0.35 -14.41
N VAL A 18 6.26 -1.09 -13.35
CA VAL A 18 7.13 -2.26 -13.44
C VAL A 18 6.38 -3.56 -13.18
N SER A 19 6.92 -4.66 -13.70
CA SER A 19 6.40 -6.00 -13.41
C SER A 19 6.61 -6.37 -11.93
N ALA A 20 5.83 -7.34 -11.43
CA ALA A 20 6.04 -7.88 -10.09
C ALA A 20 7.44 -8.49 -9.89
N ALA A 21 8.03 -9.06 -10.94
CA ALA A 21 9.39 -9.59 -10.88
C ALA A 21 10.43 -8.47 -10.72
N THR A 22 10.24 -7.37 -11.46
CA THR A 22 11.06 -6.17 -11.37
C THR A 22 10.93 -5.50 -10.00
N MET A 23 9.71 -5.35 -9.47
CA MET A 23 9.51 -4.74 -8.14
C MET A 23 10.24 -5.53 -7.04
N ARG A 24 10.15 -6.87 -7.04
CA ARG A 24 10.89 -7.71 -6.09
C ARG A 24 12.41 -7.57 -6.22
N ALA A 25 12.91 -7.29 -7.43
CA ALA A 25 14.34 -7.04 -7.63
C ALA A 25 14.75 -5.68 -7.06
N LEU A 26 13.90 -4.65 -7.19
CA LEU A 26 14.10 -3.35 -6.58
C LEU A 26 14.09 -3.44 -5.04
N ASP A 27 13.13 -4.16 -4.45
CA ASP A 27 13.06 -4.37 -2.99
C ASP A 27 14.33 -5.07 -2.46
N ARG A 28 14.81 -6.09 -3.18
CA ARG A 28 16.08 -6.75 -2.84
C ARG A 28 17.27 -5.80 -2.96
N ALA A 29 17.35 -5.01 -4.03
CA ALA A 29 18.43 -4.03 -4.19
C ALA A 29 18.40 -2.97 -3.07
N ALA A 30 17.22 -2.51 -2.66
CA ALA A 30 17.07 -1.61 -1.51
C ALA A 30 17.67 -2.21 -0.22
N SER A 31 17.47 -3.51 -0.01
CA SER A 31 18.05 -4.23 1.14
C SER A 31 19.55 -4.48 0.98
N ASP A 32 19.95 -5.15 -0.09
CA ASP A 32 21.31 -5.69 -0.26
C ASP A 32 22.35 -4.60 -0.58
N VAL A 33 21.95 -3.56 -1.33
CA VAL A 33 22.85 -2.50 -1.81
C VAL A 33 22.73 -1.24 -0.95
N HIS A 34 21.51 -0.89 -0.52
CA HIS A 34 21.25 0.37 0.18
C HIS A 34 21.01 0.19 1.69
N GLY A 35 20.99 -1.05 2.20
CA GLY A 35 20.85 -1.34 3.63
C GLY A 35 19.48 -1.02 4.21
N VAL A 36 18.45 -0.82 3.36
CA VAL A 36 17.08 -0.55 3.81
C VAL A 36 16.47 -1.87 4.28
N LEU A 37 16.01 -1.95 5.52
CA LEU A 37 15.42 -3.20 6.01
C LEU A 37 14.08 -3.45 5.33
N ALA A 38 13.79 -4.70 5.01
CA ALA A 38 12.49 -5.09 4.44
C ALA A 38 11.30 -4.68 5.34
N LEU A 39 11.52 -4.62 6.66
CA LEU A 39 10.53 -4.12 7.61
C LEU A 39 10.29 -2.61 7.47
N ASP A 40 11.31 -1.81 7.15
CA ASP A 40 11.16 -0.37 6.92
C ASP A 40 10.38 -0.11 5.62
N LEU A 41 10.62 -0.92 4.58
CA LEU A 41 9.84 -0.88 3.33
C LEU A 41 8.36 -1.19 3.60
N MET A 42 8.09 -2.25 4.36
CA MET A 42 6.74 -2.66 4.75
C MET A 42 6.04 -1.60 5.62
N GLU A 43 6.77 -1.02 6.58
CA GLU A 43 6.26 0.04 7.46
C GLU A 43 5.83 1.27 6.63
N ASN A 44 6.68 1.67 5.67
CA ASN A 44 6.38 2.77 4.75
C ASN A 44 5.18 2.47 3.85
N ALA A 45 5.10 1.26 3.30
CA ALA A 45 4.00 0.84 2.43
C ALA A 45 2.65 0.85 3.20
N GLY A 46 2.60 0.23 4.38
CA GLY A 46 1.39 0.19 5.19
C GLY A 46 0.96 1.58 5.69
N LYS A 47 1.91 2.44 6.08
CA LYS A 47 1.62 3.83 6.45
C LYS A 47 1.00 4.61 5.29
N ALA A 48 1.53 4.45 4.08
CA ALA A 48 0.98 5.10 2.88
C ALA A 48 -0.45 4.60 2.60
N VAL A 49 -0.71 3.29 2.72
CA VAL A 49 -2.06 2.73 2.56
C VAL A 49 -3.04 3.32 3.58
N ALA A 50 -2.64 3.46 4.85
CA ALA A 50 -3.49 4.07 5.88
C ALA A 50 -3.79 5.55 5.59
N ALA A 51 -2.79 6.30 5.10
CA ALA A 51 -2.97 7.69 4.70
C ALA A 51 -3.95 7.83 3.52
N GLU A 52 -3.77 7.02 2.47
CA GLU A 52 -4.68 7.02 1.31
C GLU A 52 -6.10 6.60 1.68
N CYS A 53 -6.26 5.63 2.60
CA CYS A 53 -7.57 5.27 3.13
C CYS A 53 -8.25 6.44 3.84
N THR A 54 -7.49 7.23 4.61
CA THR A 54 -7.99 8.43 5.28
C THR A 54 -8.44 9.50 4.29
N VAL A 55 -7.65 9.74 3.23
CA VAL A 55 -8.00 10.66 2.14
C VAL A 55 -9.27 10.19 1.44
N PHE A 56 -9.34 8.92 1.06
CA PHE A 56 -10.51 8.33 0.42
C PHE A 56 -11.78 8.47 1.27
N LEU A 57 -11.71 8.24 2.58
CA LEU A 57 -12.86 8.42 3.48
C LEU A 57 -13.29 9.89 3.54
N ALA A 58 -12.34 10.83 3.62
CA ALA A 58 -12.62 12.27 3.64
C ALA A 58 -13.32 12.73 2.36
N GLU A 59 -12.92 12.22 1.18
CA GLU A 59 -13.60 12.47 -0.10
C GLU A 59 -15.05 11.94 -0.13
N LYS A 60 -15.38 10.97 0.72
CA LYS A 60 -16.75 10.48 0.93
C LYS A 60 -17.49 11.22 2.04
N GLY A 61 -16.88 12.26 2.64
CA GLY A 61 -17.46 13.02 3.75
C GLY A 61 -17.46 12.24 5.07
N LEU A 62 -16.61 11.23 5.21
CA LEU A 62 -16.45 10.43 6.41
C LEU A 62 -15.13 10.77 7.10
N SER A 63 -15.15 10.88 8.43
CA SER A 63 -13.90 10.89 9.19
C SER A 63 -13.45 9.45 9.47
N LEU A 64 -12.13 9.26 9.64
CA LEU A 64 -11.56 7.98 10.03
C LEU A 64 -12.21 7.47 11.33
N ALA A 65 -12.38 8.36 12.32
CA ALA A 65 -12.96 8.06 13.63
C ALA A 65 -14.44 7.63 13.62
N GLN A 66 -15.15 7.84 12.51
CA GLN A 66 -16.56 7.42 12.35
C GLN A 66 -16.69 6.19 11.45
N SER A 67 -15.56 5.70 10.92
CA SER A 67 -15.52 4.62 9.95
C SER A 67 -15.17 3.31 10.62
N ARG A 68 -15.68 2.19 10.09
CA ARG A 68 -15.24 0.84 10.49
C ARG A 68 -14.47 0.24 9.34
N VAL A 69 -13.20 -0.06 9.55
CA VAL A 69 -12.32 -0.59 8.50
C VAL A 69 -12.08 -2.07 8.73
N VAL A 70 -12.25 -2.88 7.67
CA VAL A 70 -11.87 -4.29 7.66
C VAL A 70 -10.65 -4.45 6.76
N VAL A 71 -9.57 -5.01 7.30
CA VAL A 71 -8.33 -5.26 6.55
C VAL A 71 -8.17 -6.76 6.30
N CYS A 72 -8.19 -7.14 5.03
CA CYS A 72 -8.10 -8.54 4.60
C CYS A 72 -6.67 -8.89 4.18
N CYS A 73 -5.88 -9.43 5.11
CA CYS A 73 -4.47 -9.77 4.85
C CYS A 73 -4.27 -11.19 4.31
N GLY A 74 -3.44 -11.33 3.28
CA GLY A 74 -2.91 -12.61 2.83
C GLY A 74 -1.67 -13.07 3.62
N ARG A 75 -1.06 -14.19 3.21
CA ARG A 75 0.13 -14.77 3.87
C ARG A 75 1.48 -14.18 3.40
N GLY A 76 1.48 -13.25 2.46
CA GLY A 76 2.70 -12.68 1.85
C GLY A 76 3.07 -11.30 2.36
N ALA A 77 4.05 -10.65 1.70
CA ALA A 77 4.52 -9.30 2.04
C ALA A 77 3.37 -8.27 2.11
N ASN A 78 2.47 -8.27 1.12
CA ASN A 78 1.29 -7.40 1.13
C ASN A 78 0.36 -7.63 2.34
N GLY A 79 0.37 -8.83 2.92
CA GLY A 79 -0.33 -9.10 4.17
C GLY A 79 0.29 -8.36 5.34
N GLY A 80 1.62 -8.29 5.38
CA GLY A 80 2.37 -7.46 6.32
C GLY A 80 2.07 -5.97 6.15
N ASP A 81 2.09 -5.45 4.91
CA ASP A 81 1.71 -4.06 4.62
C ASP A 81 0.29 -3.77 5.13
N GLY A 82 -0.64 -4.70 4.93
CA GLY A 82 -2.00 -4.60 5.44
C GLY A 82 -2.07 -4.57 6.97
N LEU A 83 -1.28 -5.39 7.67
CA LEU A 83 -1.23 -5.37 9.14
C LEU A 83 -0.65 -4.06 9.68
N VAL A 84 0.37 -3.50 9.01
CA VAL A 84 0.89 -2.17 9.32
C VAL A 84 -0.18 -1.11 9.08
N ALA A 85 -0.87 -1.14 7.95
CA ALA A 85 -1.96 -0.22 7.65
C ALA A 85 -3.08 -0.31 8.69
N ALA A 86 -3.47 -1.52 9.09
CA ALA A 86 -4.46 -1.76 10.13
C ALA A 86 -4.05 -1.11 11.46
N ARG A 87 -2.77 -1.24 11.85
CA ARG A 87 -2.24 -0.60 13.05
C ARG A 87 -2.35 0.92 12.97
N TYR A 88 -1.90 1.53 11.87
CA TYR A 88 -1.98 2.98 11.69
C TYR A 88 -3.42 3.51 11.64
N LEU A 89 -4.34 2.77 11.01
CA LEU A 89 -5.76 3.14 10.98
C LEU A 89 -6.37 3.09 12.39
N ALA A 90 -6.07 2.05 13.17
CA ALA A 90 -6.53 1.92 14.55
C ALA A 90 -5.93 3.02 15.46
N GLU A 91 -4.63 3.32 15.34
CA GLU A 91 -3.98 4.44 16.03
C GLU A 91 -4.58 5.80 15.62
N GLY A 92 -5.06 5.92 14.37
CA GLY A 92 -5.77 7.07 13.83
C GLY A 92 -7.26 7.17 14.24
N GLY A 93 -7.77 6.18 14.98
CA GLY A 93 -9.12 6.20 15.56
C GLY A 93 -10.20 5.42 14.79
N ALA A 94 -9.83 4.65 13.76
CA ALA A 94 -10.74 3.75 13.04
C ALA A 94 -11.29 2.60 13.90
#